data_AF-A0A8J4WPX1-F1
#
_entry.id   AF-A0A8J4WPX1-F1
#
_cell.length_a   1.000
_cell.length_b   1.000
_cell.length_c   1.000
_cell.angle_alpha   90.00
_cell.angle_beta   90.00
_cell.angle_gamma   90.00
#
_symmetry.space_group_name_H-M   'P 1'
#
loop_
_entity.id
_entity.type
_entity.pdbx_description
1 polymer ?
#
loop_
_entity_poly.entity_id
_entity_poly.type
_entity_poly.pdbx_seq_one_letter_code
_entity_poly.pdbx_strand_id
1 'polypeptide(L)'
;MRSPSSIEVRRCRPLLGTFVEITARGRDERLLARGIEAGFAAIATVHRLMSFHDRLSDVSRMNRDAFPKGVNVHPWTWQVMKASKRFAEESHGTFDITVAPWLTKWNYLPRRGYKFSPTASSVTFFFDETTRSFSAGA
;
A
#
# COMPACT_ATOMS: atom_id res chain seq x y z
N MET A 1 34.83 20.42 27.09
CA MET A 1 33.38 20.59 26.78
C MET A 1 32.80 19.22 26.40
N ARG A 2 31.85 18.68 27.17
CA ARG A 2 31.11 17.48 26.75
C ARG A 2 30.05 17.92 25.74
N SER A 3 30.10 17.43 24.50
CA SER A 3 28.96 17.58 23.57
C SER A 3 27.69 17.06 24.24
N PRO A 4 26.54 17.73 24.12
CA PRO A 4 25.30 17.24 24.72
C PRO A 4 24.98 15.86 24.14
N SER A 5 24.88 14.86 25.01
CA SER A 5 24.64 13.47 24.64
C SER A 5 23.30 13.34 23.93
N SER A 6 23.31 12.85 22.69
CA SER A 6 22.08 12.45 21.99
C SER A 6 21.51 11.22 22.69
N ILE A 7 20.20 11.22 22.92
CA ILE A 7 19.43 10.04 23.32
C ILE A 7 18.87 9.34 22.09
N GLU A 8 18.52 8.07 22.25
CA GLU A 8 17.83 7.24 21.24
C GLU A 8 16.51 6.74 21.84
N VAL A 9 15.44 6.88 21.08
CA VAL A 9 14.13 6.32 21.41
C VAL A 9 13.73 5.35 20.31
N ARG A 10 13.28 4.16 20.70
CA ARG A 10 12.89 3.09 19.79
C ARG A 10 11.57 2.49 20.21
N ARG A 11 10.68 2.24 19.25
CA ARG A 11 9.37 1.63 19.49
C ARG A 11 9.04 0.68 18.34
N CYS A 12 8.37 -0.43 18.66
CA CYS A 12 7.96 -1.44 17.72
C CYS A 12 6.45 -1.73 17.87
N ARG A 13 5.74 -1.91 16.74
CA ARG A 13 4.30 -2.23 16.70
C ARG A 13 3.99 -3.28 15.62
N PRO A 14 3.01 -4.17 15.84
CA PRO A 14 2.53 -5.07 14.80
C PRO A 14 1.63 -4.32 13.80
N LEU A 15 2.12 -4.09 12.58
CA LEU A 15 1.42 -3.38 11.49
C LEU A 15 1.78 -4.03 10.14
N LEU A 16 0.91 -3.89 9.14
CA LEU A 16 1.12 -4.41 7.78
C LEU A 16 1.33 -5.93 7.71
N GLY A 17 0.86 -6.68 8.72
CA GLY A 17 1.09 -8.13 8.83
C GLY A 17 2.49 -8.52 9.29
N THR A 18 3.27 -7.58 9.84
CA THR A 18 4.63 -7.80 10.36
C THR A 18 4.89 -6.91 11.58
N PHE A 19 6.12 -6.91 12.10
CA PHE A 19 6.60 -5.98 13.11
C PHE A 19 7.29 -4.79 12.47
N VAL A 20 6.87 -3.58 12.84
CA VAL A 20 7.43 -2.32 12.34
C VAL A 20 8.09 -1.59 13.49
N GLU A 21 9.38 -1.30 13.35
CA GLU A 21 10.19 -0.56 14.33
C GLU A 21 10.56 0.82 13.79
N ILE A 22 10.42 1.85 14.64
CA ILE A 22 10.90 3.21 14.36
C ILE A 22 11.89 3.59 15.46
N THR A 23 13.07 4.04 15.04
CA THR A 23 14.14 4.53 15.90
C THR A 23 14.42 5.99 15.58
N ALA A 24 14.45 6.84 16.60
CA ALA A 24 14.75 8.26 16.48
C ALA A 24 15.85 8.67 17.46
N ARG A 25 16.78 9.51 17.01
CA ARG A 25 17.90 10.03 17.83
C ARG A 25 17.87 11.55 17.89
N GLY A 26 18.11 12.11 19.06
CA GLY A 26 18.13 13.56 19.27
C GLY A 26 18.32 13.94 20.72
N ARG A 27 18.08 15.21 21.08
CA ARG A 27 18.29 15.73 22.44
C ARG A 27 17.01 15.86 23.27
N ASP A 28 15.85 15.96 22.60
CA ASP A 28 14.55 16.15 23.24
C ASP A 28 13.70 14.88 23.09
N GLU A 29 13.54 14.14 24.19
CA GLU A 29 12.78 12.90 24.21
C GLU A 29 11.31 13.07 23.78
N ARG A 30 10.67 14.17 24.19
CA ARG A 30 9.27 14.44 23.86
C ARG A 30 9.11 14.69 22.37
N LEU A 31 10.06 15.40 21.76
CA LEU A 31 10.07 15.60 20.31
C LEU A 31 10.27 14.28 19.56
N LEU A 32 11.21 13.43 20.01
CA LEU A 32 11.45 12.12 19.41
C LEU A 32 10.22 11.22 19.52
N ALA A 33 9.59 11.16 20.69
CA ALA A 33 8.37 10.39 20.90
C ALA A 33 7.24 10.84 19.97
N ARG A 34 7.02 12.17 19.83
CA ARG A 34 6.02 12.71 18.89
C ARG A 34 6.33 12.34 17.43
N GLY A 35 7.60 12.37 17.02
CA GLY A 35 8.02 11.97 15.68
C GLY A 35 7.74 10.48 15.41
N ILE A 36 8.03 9.62 16.39
CA ILE A 36 7.73 8.18 16.31
C ILE A 36 6.21 7.95 16.20
N GLU A 37 5.40 8.64 17.00
CA GLU A 37 3.93 8.51 16.92
C GLU A 37 3.39 8.98 15.56
N ALA A 38 3.91 10.09 15.02
CA ALA A 38 3.55 10.56 13.68
C ALA A 38 3.93 9.53 12.60
N GLY A 39 5.11 8.91 12.71
CA GLY A 39 5.53 7.84 11.81
C GLY A 39 4.58 6.64 11.86
N PHE A 40 4.21 6.18 13.05
CA PHE A 40 3.23 5.10 13.18
C PHE A 40 1.84 5.47 12.66
N ALA A 41 1.39 6.72 12.84
CA ALA A 41 0.11 7.19 12.31
C ALA A 41 0.09 7.15 10.77
N ALA A 42 1.20 7.53 10.11
CA ALA A 42 1.34 7.42 8.66
C ALA A 42 1.30 5.94 8.21
N ILE A 43 2.02 5.06 8.89
CA ILE A 43 2.05 3.61 8.58
C ILE A 43 0.67 2.98 8.80
N ALA A 44 -0.04 3.36 9.86
CA ALA A 44 -1.42 2.92 10.11
C ALA A 44 -2.38 3.39 8.99
N THR A 45 -2.17 4.58 8.45
CA THR A 45 -2.92 5.08 7.29
C THR A 45 -2.68 4.21 6.07
N VAL A 46 -1.41 3.88 5.76
CA VAL A 46 -1.07 2.95 4.67
C VAL A 46 -1.70 1.58 4.89
N HIS A 47 -1.62 1.04 6.11
CA HIS A 47 -2.24 -0.24 6.47
C HIS A 47 -3.73 -0.23 6.11
N ARG A 48 -4.49 0.76 6.60
CA ARG A 48 -5.94 0.85 6.35
C ARG A 48 -6.26 0.98 4.87
N LEU A 49 -5.50 1.79 4.13
CA LEU A 49 -5.76 2.07 2.72
C LEU A 49 -5.38 0.90 1.80
N MET A 50 -4.31 0.17 2.11
CA MET A 50 -3.69 -0.78 1.19
C MET A 50 -3.69 -2.23 1.69
N SER A 51 -4.36 -2.52 2.81
CA SER A 51 -4.50 -3.89 3.30
C SER A 51 -5.35 -4.72 2.35
N PHE A 52 -4.80 -5.84 1.87
CA PHE A 52 -5.59 -6.83 1.16
C PHE A 52 -6.68 -7.42 2.05
N HIS A 53 -6.52 -7.46 3.37
CA HIS A 53 -7.45 -8.12 4.30
C HIS A 53 -8.65 -7.24 4.71
N ASP A 54 -8.46 -5.92 4.76
CA ASP A 54 -9.53 -4.99 5.08
C ASP A 54 -10.47 -4.81 3.88
N ARG A 55 -11.77 -5.09 4.05
CA ARG A 55 -12.78 -5.01 2.98
C ARG A 55 -13.07 -3.58 2.52
N LEU A 56 -12.76 -2.59 3.35
CA LEU A 56 -12.97 -1.17 3.09
C LEU A 56 -11.73 -0.46 2.55
N SER A 57 -10.60 -1.18 2.43
CA SER A 57 -9.37 -0.63 1.85
C SER A 57 -9.56 -0.27 0.36
N ASP A 58 -8.74 0.66 -0.13
CA ASP A 58 -8.74 1.02 -1.54
C ASP A 58 -8.38 -0.20 -2.40
N VAL A 59 -7.42 -1.02 -1.97
CA VAL A 59 -7.02 -2.26 -2.67
C VAL A 59 -8.20 -3.22 -2.78
N SER A 60 -8.95 -3.45 -1.71
CA SER A 60 -10.13 -4.33 -1.74
C SER A 60 -11.26 -3.78 -2.60
N ARG A 61 -11.45 -2.45 -2.61
CA ARG A 61 -12.44 -1.78 -3.46
C ARG A 61 -12.05 -1.87 -4.94
N MET A 62 -10.79 -1.59 -5.28
CA MET A 62 -10.27 -1.74 -6.65
C MET A 62 -10.42 -3.17 -7.15
N ASN A 63 -10.00 -4.16 -6.36
CA ASN A 63 -10.09 -5.57 -6.74
C ASN A 63 -11.54 -6.06 -6.97
N ARG A 64 -12.53 -5.40 -6.38
CA ARG A 64 -13.95 -5.76 -6.49
C ARG A 64 -14.69 -4.97 -7.57
N ASP A 65 -14.41 -3.67 -7.68
CA ASP A 65 -15.29 -2.73 -8.39
C ASP A 65 -14.63 -2.10 -9.63
N ALA A 66 -13.29 -2.16 -9.78
CA ALA A 66 -12.56 -1.44 -10.85
C ALA A 66 -12.89 -1.89 -12.27
N PHE A 67 -13.58 -3.01 -12.41
CA PHE A 67 -14.23 -3.44 -13.63
C PHE A 67 -15.73 -3.64 -13.33
N PRO A 68 -16.67 -2.87 -13.92
CA PRO A 68 -16.53 -1.95 -15.06
C PRO A 68 -16.45 -0.45 -14.70
N LYS A 69 -16.39 -0.07 -13.41
CA LYS A 69 -16.48 1.33 -12.96
C LYS A 69 -15.16 1.82 -12.38
N GLY A 70 -14.82 3.08 -12.64
CA GLY A 70 -13.68 3.74 -12.02
C GLY A 70 -13.85 3.82 -10.49
N VAL A 71 -12.80 3.49 -9.73
CA VAL A 71 -12.77 3.59 -8.27
C VAL A 71 -11.90 4.77 -7.87
N ASN A 72 -12.48 5.71 -7.11
CA ASN A 72 -11.72 6.78 -6.47
C ASN A 72 -10.95 6.25 -5.28
N VAL A 73 -9.64 6.48 -5.28
CA VAL A 73 -8.70 6.02 -4.25
C VAL A 73 -8.01 7.19 -3.58
N HIS A 74 -7.44 6.93 -2.41
CA HIS A 74 -6.65 7.92 -1.69
C HIS A 74 -5.40 8.32 -2.49
N PRO A 75 -4.92 9.58 -2.41
CA PRO A 75 -3.76 10.04 -3.18
C PRO A 75 -2.48 9.24 -2.97
N TRP A 76 -2.28 8.70 -1.76
CA TRP A 76 -1.14 7.81 -1.48
C TRP A 76 -1.26 6.47 -2.22
N THR A 77 -2.46 5.90 -2.27
CA THR A 77 -2.73 4.68 -3.07
C THR A 77 -2.48 4.96 -4.55
N TRP A 78 -2.92 6.12 -5.04
CA TRP A 78 -2.65 6.55 -6.42
C TRP A 78 -1.15 6.61 -6.74
N GLN A 79 -0.36 7.22 -5.85
CA GLN A 79 1.10 7.31 -6.03
C GLN A 79 1.75 5.92 -6.11
N VAL A 80 1.33 4.99 -5.26
CA VAL A 80 1.82 3.60 -5.31
C VAL A 80 1.42 2.93 -6.62
N MET A 81 0.18 3.08 -7.07
CA MET A 81 -0.27 2.50 -8.35
C MET A 81 0.51 3.04 -9.55
N LYS A 82 0.83 4.34 -9.57
CA LYS A 82 1.66 4.93 -10.62
C LYS A 82 3.09 4.37 -10.61
N ALA A 83 3.69 4.23 -9.43
CA ALA A 83 5.00 3.60 -9.29
C ALA A 83 4.97 2.13 -9.73
N SER A 84 3.94 1.38 -9.35
CA SER A 84 3.77 -0.02 -9.75
C SER A 84 3.64 -0.19 -11.26
N LYS A 85 2.88 0.69 -11.94
CA LYS A 85 2.78 0.69 -13.41
C LYS A 85 4.14 0.92 -14.06
N ARG A 86 4.87 1.94 -13.58
CA ARG A 86 6.22 2.24 -14.07
C ARG A 86 7.16 1.04 -13.89
N PHE A 87 7.14 0.38 -12.73
CA PHE A 87 7.96 -0.81 -12.50
C PHE A 87 7.57 -1.98 -13.40
N ALA A 88 6.28 -2.17 -13.70
CA ALA A 88 5.85 -3.19 -14.65
C ALA A 88 6.42 -2.94 -16.06
N GLU A 89 6.37 -1.68 -16.51
CA GLU A 89 6.92 -1.26 -17.81
C GLU A 89 8.45 -1.42 -17.87
N GLU A 90 9.17 -0.89 -16.87
CA GLU A 90 10.63 -0.94 -16.80
C GLU A 90 11.18 -2.36 -16.62
N SER A 91 10.41 -3.26 -16.00
CA SER A 91 10.79 -4.65 -15.78
C SER A 91 10.28 -5.61 -16.86
N HIS A 92 9.68 -5.09 -17.93
CA HIS A 92 9.07 -5.88 -19.01
C HIS A 92 8.09 -6.96 -18.50
N GLY A 93 7.28 -6.61 -17.49
CA GLY A 93 6.28 -7.49 -16.90
C GLY A 93 6.80 -8.46 -15.82
N THR A 94 8.08 -8.37 -15.43
CA THR A 94 8.61 -9.18 -14.31
C THR A 94 8.00 -8.75 -12.98
N PHE A 95 7.77 -7.45 -12.79
CA PHE A 95 6.99 -6.90 -11.70
C PHE A 95 5.54 -6.73 -12.14
N ASP A 96 4.61 -7.44 -11.50
CA ASP A 96 3.19 -7.35 -11.82
C ASP A 96 2.33 -7.42 -10.55
N ILE A 97 1.51 -6.39 -10.35
CA ILE A 97 0.59 -6.28 -9.20
C ILE A 97 -0.79 -6.91 -9.47
N THR A 98 -1.08 -7.36 -10.69
CA THR A 98 -2.36 -8.01 -11.05
C THR A 98 -2.37 -9.51 -10.77
N VAL A 99 -1.27 -10.09 -10.28
CA VAL A 99 -1.11 -11.55 -10.08
C VAL A 99 -1.97 -12.14 -8.95
N ALA A 100 -2.76 -11.32 -8.25
CA ALA A 100 -3.65 -11.76 -7.18
C ALA A 100 -4.56 -12.98 -7.50
N PRO A 101 -5.09 -13.17 -8.72
CA PRO A 101 -5.87 -14.37 -9.08
C PRO A 101 -5.04 -15.65 -8.99
N TRP A 102 -3.79 -15.62 -9.47
CA TRP A 102 -2.86 -16.74 -9.41
C TRP A 102 -2.45 -17.07 -7.98
N LEU A 103 -2.13 -16.04 -7.18
CA LEU A 103 -1.79 -16.20 -5.77
C LEU A 103 -2.96 -16.78 -4.95
N THR A 104 -4.19 -16.39 -5.28
CA THR A 104 -5.40 -16.96 -4.66
C THR A 104 -5.60 -18.43 -5.08
N LYS A 105 -5.35 -18.76 -6.36
CA LYS A 105 -5.43 -20.14 -6.87
C LYS A 105 -4.42 -21.05 -6.19
N TRP A 106 -3.22 -20.54 -5.91
CA TRP A 106 -2.14 -21.26 -5.21
C TRP A 106 -2.23 -21.21 -3.67
N ASN A 107 -3.31 -20.65 -3.11
CA ASN A 107 -3.51 -20.50 -1.66
C ASN A 107 -2.46 -19.63 -0.92
N TYR A 108 -1.72 -18.78 -1.64
CA TYR A 108 -0.88 -17.74 -1.02
C TYR A 108 -1.68 -16.52 -0.56
N LEU A 109 -2.87 -16.30 -1.14
CA LEU A 109 -3.84 -15.30 -0.68
C LEU A 109 -5.17 -15.95 -0.27
N PRO A 110 -5.87 -15.37 0.73
CA PRO A 110 -7.21 -15.82 1.09
C PRO A 110 -8.17 -15.78 -0.09
N ARG A 111 -9.01 -16.81 -0.23
CA ARG A 111 -10.08 -16.82 -1.23
C ARG A 111 -11.10 -15.73 -0.90
N ARG A 112 -11.36 -14.88 -1.89
CA ARG A 112 -12.36 -13.80 -1.81
C ARG A 112 -13.67 -14.27 -2.45
N GLY A 113 -14.80 -13.76 -1.94
CA GLY A 113 -16.15 -14.06 -2.48
C GLY A 113 -16.50 -13.34 -3.78
N TYR A 114 -15.56 -12.57 -4.35
CA TYR A 114 -15.69 -11.96 -5.68
C TYR A 114 -14.68 -12.61 -6.63
N LYS A 115 -15.06 -12.76 -7.90
CA LYS A 115 -14.18 -13.32 -8.93
C LYS A 115 -13.27 -12.22 -9.45
N PHE A 116 -11.97 -12.50 -9.51
CA PHE A 116 -11.09 -11.68 -10.31
C PHE A 116 -11.40 -11.87 -11.80
N SER A 117 -11.13 -10.85 -12.62
CA SER A 117 -11.27 -10.99 -14.07
C SER A 117 -10.32 -12.10 -14.59
N PRO A 118 -10.79 -13.03 -15.45
CA PRO A 118 -9.95 -14.09 -16.03
C PRO A 118 -8.83 -13.57 -16.94
N THR A 119 -8.97 -12.35 -17.48
CA THR A 119 -7.99 -11.71 -18.40
C THR A 119 -6.93 -10.87 -17.69
N ALA A 120 -6.75 -11.04 -16.37
CA ALA A 120 -5.87 -10.20 -15.56
C ALA A 120 -4.37 -10.21 -15.96
N SER A 121 -3.97 -11.07 -16.91
CA SER A 121 -2.61 -11.12 -17.46
C SER A 121 -2.22 -9.85 -18.24
N SER A 122 -3.17 -8.97 -18.58
CA SER A 122 -2.90 -7.71 -19.29
C SER A 122 -4.02 -6.69 -19.06
N VAL A 123 -4.29 -6.34 -17.79
CA VAL A 123 -5.24 -5.24 -17.52
C VAL A 123 -4.57 -3.92 -17.93
N THR A 124 -5.08 -3.30 -18.99
CA THR A 124 -4.68 -1.92 -19.30
C THR A 124 -5.28 -1.03 -18.22
N PHE A 125 -4.43 -0.50 -17.35
CA PHE A 125 -4.84 0.45 -16.33
C PHE A 125 -5.04 1.82 -16.95
N PHE A 126 -6.27 2.32 -16.89
CA PHE A 126 -6.56 3.70 -17.25
C PHE A 126 -6.49 4.56 -15.98
N PHE A 127 -5.57 5.51 -16.03
CA PHE A 127 -5.36 6.48 -14.96
C PHE A 127 -5.94 7.81 -15.42
N ASP A 128 -7.02 8.27 -14.80
CA ASP A 128 -7.47 9.66 -14.95
C ASP A 128 -6.86 10.53 -13.85
N GLU A 129 -5.85 11.33 -14.21
CA GLU A 129 -5.17 12.26 -13.30
C GLU A 129 -6.07 13.40 -12.81
N THR A 130 -7.17 13.70 -13.50
CA THR A 130 -8.11 14.77 -13.15
C THR A 130 -9.03 14.34 -12.01
N THR A 131 -9.46 13.08 -12.01
CA THR A 131 -10.40 12.54 -11.02
C THR A 131 -9.75 11.62 -9.98
N ARG A 132 -8.46 11.25 -10.16
CA ARG A 132 -7.79 10.19 -9.38
C ARG A 132 -8.58 8.89 -9.37
N SER A 133 -9.24 8.62 -10.49
CA SER A 133 -10.04 7.40 -10.66
C SER A 133 -9.21 6.34 -11.38
N PHE A 134 -9.36 5.11 -10.90
CA PHE A 134 -8.72 3.93 -11.45
C PHE A 134 -9.78 3.04 -12.11
N SER A 135 -9.62 2.74 -13.40
CA SER A 135 -10.43 1.72 -14.08
C SER A 135 -9.54 0.68 -14.76
N ALA A 136 -10.02 -0.56 -14.75
CA ALA A 136 -9.44 -1.68 -15.46
C ALA A 136 -10.06 -1.77 -16.86
N GLY A 137 -9.25 -1.82 -17.92
CA GLY A 137 -9.67 -2.24 -19.26
C GLY A 137 -9.73 -3.76 -19.39
N ALA A 138 -10.58 -4.25 -20.30
CA ALA A 138 -10.61 -5.66 -20.72
C ALA A 138 -9.42 -6.02 -21.60
#